data_AF-A0A0H4BF61-F1
#
_entry.id   AF-A0A0H4BF61-F1
#
_cell.length_a   1.000
_cell.length_b   1.000
_cell.length_c   1.000
_cell.angle_alpha   90.00
_cell.angle_beta   90.00
_cell.angle_gamma   90.00
#
_symmetry.space_group_name_H-M   'P 1'
#
loop_
_entity.id
_entity.type
_entity.pdbx_description
1 polymer ?
#
loop_
_entity_poly.entity_id
_entity_poly.type
_entity_poly.pdbx_seq_one_letter_code
_entity_poly.pdbx_strand_id
1 'polypeptide(L)'
;MTQLFAGVATIVLAIILYGLGRKPHKPILRSTDVSEVVALNRAQVELVQVAEVEEVAERAPVLAWQAPSTSAERLAMQHYLRRSMDDGPDLRLQAIKLAGQWGHQSVLPLLRRGLHDSDSRVVEAAAAAIERHRSGPSPDLAQSVRPPRNVARMR
;
A
#
# COMPACT_ATOMS: atom_id res chain seq x y z
N MET A 1 65.96 -16.41 18.82
CA MET A 1 65.63 -17.82 19.11
C MET A 1 65.06 -17.99 20.52
N THR A 2 63.95 -17.30 20.86
CA THR A 2 63.34 -17.38 22.21
C THR A 2 61.81 -17.46 22.20
N GLN A 3 61.17 -17.43 21.02
CA GLN A 3 59.71 -17.53 20.90
C GLN A 3 59.18 -18.97 20.91
N LEU A 4 60.03 -19.97 20.65
CA LEU A 4 59.64 -21.39 20.70
C LEU A 4 59.56 -21.92 22.15
N PHE A 5 60.31 -21.34 23.09
CA PHE A 5 60.29 -21.76 24.50
C PHE A 5 59.06 -21.24 25.25
N ALA A 6 58.51 -20.09 24.87
CA ALA A 6 57.33 -19.52 25.51
C ALA A 6 56.05 -20.34 25.24
N GLY A 7 55.90 -20.88 24.02
CA GLY A 7 54.72 -21.67 23.66
C GLY A 7 54.67 -23.05 24.32
N VAL A 8 55.83 -23.67 24.57
CA VAL A 8 55.88 -24.97 25.27
C VAL A 8 55.58 -24.80 26.76
N ALA A 9 56.05 -23.71 27.37
CA ALA A 9 55.81 -23.42 28.78
C ALA A 9 54.31 -23.23 29.11
N THR A 10 53.55 -22.57 28.23
CA THR A 10 52.10 -22.35 28.44
C THR A 10 51.29 -23.64 28.32
N ILE A 11 51.66 -24.53 27.39
CA ILE A 11 50.98 -25.82 27.20
C ILE A 11 51.21 -26.72 28.41
N VAL A 12 52.45 -26.79 28.91
CA VAL A 12 52.76 -27.56 30.12
C VAL A 12 52.01 -27.02 31.33
N LEU A 13 51.95 -25.69 31.51
CA LEU A 13 51.19 -25.08 32.59
C LEU A 13 49.69 -25.40 32.50
N ALA A 14 49.11 -25.38 31.30
CA ALA A 14 47.70 -25.72 31.10
C ALA A 14 47.38 -27.19 31.46
N ILE A 15 48.26 -28.12 31.09
CA ILE A 15 48.12 -29.55 31.42
C ILE A 15 48.23 -29.77 32.93
N ILE A 16 49.18 -29.09 33.60
CA ILE A 16 49.33 -29.16 35.07
C ILE A 16 48.09 -28.62 35.76
N LEU A 17 47.55 -27.47 35.32
CA LEU A 17 46.34 -26.88 35.89
C LEU A 17 45.10 -27.77 35.68
N TYR A 18 45.00 -28.44 34.53
CA TYR A 18 43.93 -29.40 34.24
C TYR A 18 44.05 -30.67 35.09
N GLY A 19 45.26 -31.21 35.25
CA GLY A 19 45.54 -32.39 36.07
C GLY A 19 45.34 -32.17 37.58
N LEU A 20 45.55 -30.94 38.08
CA LEU A 20 45.34 -30.59 39.50
C LEU A 20 43.86 -30.37 39.89
N GLY A 21 42.90 -30.57 38.97
CA GLY A 21 41.47 -30.52 39.29
C GLY A 21 40.96 -29.14 39.74
N ARG A 22 41.73 -28.07 39.54
CA ARG A 22 41.29 -26.69 39.83
C ARG A 22 40.28 -26.24 38.77
N LYS A 23 39.01 -26.54 39.02
CA LYS A 23 37.90 -25.96 38.26
C LYS A 23 37.90 -24.43 38.48
N PRO A 24 37.80 -23.61 37.43
CA PRO A 24 37.66 -22.17 37.60
C PRO A 24 36.32 -21.88 38.29
N HIS A 25 36.39 -21.41 39.54
CA HIS A 25 35.23 -20.90 40.27
C HIS A 25 34.71 -19.65 39.54
N LYS A 26 33.44 -19.71 39.10
CA LYS A 26 32.75 -18.62 38.41
C LYS A 26 32.67 -17.41 39.34
N PRO A 27 33.17 -16.22 38.95
CA PRO A 27 33.02 -15.03 39.76
C PRO A 27 31.56 -14.55 39.71
N ILE A 28 31.06 -14.29 40.91
CA ILE A 28 29.81 -13.63 41.26
C ILE A 28 29.66 -12.32 40.46
N LEU A 29 28.68 -12.27 39.56
CA LEU A 29 28.11 -11.00 39.10
C LEU A 29 26.67 -10.93 39.60
N ARG A 30 26.55 -10.07 40.60
CA ARG A 30 25.36 -9.64 41.32
C ARG A 30 24.52 -8.79 40.35
N SER A 31 23.41 -9.36 39.88
CA SER A 31 22.26 -8.71 39.23
C SER A 31 22.56 -7.39 38.50
N THR A 32 23.08 -7.47 37.29
CA THR A 32 22.71 -6.50 36.27
C THR A 32 21.48 -7.08 35.60
N ASP A 33 20.30 -6.64 36.05
CA ASP A 33 19.04 -7.09 35.49
C ASP A 33 18.83 -6.43 34.12
N VAL A 34 19.47 -7.02 33.11
CA VAL A 34 19.34 -6.61 31.71
C VAL A 34 17.86 -6.62 31.27
N SER A 35 17.02 -7.41 31.95
CA SER A 35 15.58 -7.49 31.67
C SER A 35 14.84 -6.20 32.04
N GLU A 36 15.22 -5.51 33.12
CA GLU A 36 14.58 -4.25 33.51
C GLU A 36 14.90 -3.14 32.49
N VAL A 37 16.15 -3.06 32.05
CA VAL A 37 16.57 -2.07 31.03
C VAL A 37 15.90 -2.36 29.68
N VAL A 38 15.76 -3.63 29.30
CA VAL A 38 15.05 -4.04 28.08
C VAL A 38 13.55 -3.77 28.19
N ALA A 39 12.93 -4.00 29.34
CA ALA A 39 11.52 -3.71 29.57
C ALA A 39 11.23 -2.20 29.53
N LEU A 40 12.12 -1.38 30.12
CA LEU A 40 11.99 0.07 30.10
C LEU A 40 12.18 0.63 28.68
N ASN A 41 13.19 0.17 27.95
CA ASN A 41 13.39 0.55 26.55
C ASN A 41 12.21 0.11 25.67
N ARG A 42 11.65 -1.07 25.89
CA ARG A 42 10.46 -1.55 25.18
C ARG A 42 9.24 -0.66 25.47
N ALA A 43 9.01 -0.30 26.73
CA ALA A 43 7.90 0.56 27.12
C ALA A 43 8.04 1.99 26.56
N GLN A 44 9.26 2.53 26.49
CA GLN A 44 9.51 3.84 25.88
C GLN A 44 9.33 3.82 24.36
N VAL A 45 9.78 2.75 23.68
CA VAL A 45 9.54 2.56 22.24
C VAL A 45 8.04 2.45 21.95
N GLU A 46 7.28 1.76 22.80
CA GLU A 46 5.83 1.63 22.68
C GLU A 46 5.11 2.98 22.89
N LEU A 47 5.52 3.78 23.88
CA LEU A 47 4.94 5.11 24.14
C LEU A 47 5.25 6.13 23.05
N VAL A 48 6.46 6.10 22.47
CA VAL A 48 6.82 6.96 21.33
C VAL A 48 6.01 6.58 20.09
N GLN A 49 5.81 5.29 19.83
CA GLN A 49 4.98 4.83 18.71
C GLN A 49 3.51 5.21 18.87
N VAL A 50 2.95 5.13 20.08
CA VAL A 50 1.55 5.53 20.32
C VAL A 50 1.38 7.04 20.11
N ALA A 51 2.30 7.87 20.61
CA ALA A 51 2.24 9.31 20.41
C ALA A 51 2.41 9.72 18.93
N GLU A 52 3.29 9.06 18.19
CA GLU A 52 3.55 9.35 16.77
C GLU A 52 2.37 8.89 15.88
N VAL A 53 1.70 7.79 16.22
CA VAL A 53 0.51 7.30 15.48
C VAL A 53 -0.71 8.18 15.75
N GLU A 54 -0.87 8.71 16.96
CA GLU A 54 -2.01 9.58 17.31
C GLU A 54 -1.85 10.99 16.70
N GLU A 55 -0.64 11.56 16.68
CA GLU A 55 -0.39 12.86 16.01
C GLU A 55 -0.44 12.80 14.47
N VAL A 56 0.01 11.70 13.85
CA VAL A 56 -0.02 11.55 12.38
C VAL A 56 -1.44 11.26 11.88
N ALA A 57 -2.26 10.55 12.65
CA ALA A 57 -3.66 10.29 12.29
C ALA A 57 -4.52 11.55 12.30
N GLU A 58 -4.23 12.52 13.17
CA GLU A 58 -5.05 13.73 13.31
C GLU A 58 -4.71 14.83 12.28
N ARG A 59 -3.60 14.69 11.54
CA ARG A 59 -3.08 15.74 10.63
C ARG A 59 -2.57 15.27 9.28
N ALA A 60 -2.97 14.09 8.80
CA ALA A 60 -2.86 13.82 7.37
C ALA A 60 -3.83 14.78 6.63
N PRO A 61 -3.37 15.70 5.76
CA PRO A 61 -4.28 16.42 4.90
C PRO A 61 -5.03 15.36 4.10
N VAL A 62 -6.36 15.32 4.24
CA VAL A 62 -7.22 14.54 3.35
C VAL A 62 -6.92 15.07 1.96
N LEU A 63 -6.02 14.41 1.23
CA LEU A 63 -5.67 14.74 -0.14
C LEU A 63 -6.95 14.55 -0.94
N ALA A 64 -7.68 15.65 -1.11
CA ALA A 64 -8.92 15.67 -1.84
C ALA A 64 -8.63 15.12 -3.24
N TRP A 65 -9.28 14.01 -3.58
CA TRP A 65 -9.18 13.41 -4.90
C TRP A 65 -9.44 14.48 -5.97
N GLN A 66 -8.47 14.70 -6.86
CA GLN A 66 -8.59 15.65 -7.96
C GLN A 66 -8.90 14.89 -9.25
N ALA A 67 -10.03 15.24 -9.88
CA ALA A 67 -10.38 14.66 -11.16
C ALA A 67 -9.41 15.16 -12.26
N PRO A 68 -9.04 14.28 -13.21
CA PRO A 68 -8.15 14.65 -14.32
C PRO A 68 -8.79 15.74 -15.18
N SER A 69 -8.03 16.81 -15.41
CA SER A 69 -8.50 18.02 -16.07
C SER A 69 -8.12 18.04 -17.56
N THR A 70 -6.90 17.60 -17.88
CA THR A 70 -6.39 17.60 -19.26
C THR A 70 -6.83 16.33 -20.01
N SER A 71 -6.82 16.39 -21.35
CA SER A 71 -7.11 15.20 -22.16
C SER A 71 -6.08 14.08 -21.94
N ALA A 72 -4.81 14.45 -21.78
CA ALA A 72 -3.73 13.52 -21.48
C ALA A 72 -3.90 12.82 -20.12
N GLU A 73 -4.22 13.58 -19.07
CA GLU A 73 -4.53 13.00 -17.74
C GLU A 73 -5.74 12.06 -17.79
N ARG A 74 -6.80 12.44 -18.52
CA ARG A 74 -7.99 11.59 -18.67
C ARG A 74 -7.66 10.27 -19.38
N LEU A 75 -6.79 10.31 -20.39
CA LEU A 75 -6.34 9.10 -21.08
C LEU A 75 -5.47 8.22 -20.16
N ALA A 76 -4.52 8.83 -19.45
CA ALA A 76 -3.68 8.12 -18.48
C ALA A 76 -4.54 7.46 -17.38
N MET A 77 -5.54 8.17 -16.88
CA MET A 77 -6.51 7.67 -15.91
C MET A 77 -7.29 6.47 -16.44
N GLN A 78 -7.80 6.52 -17.68
CA GLN A 78 -8.49 5.39 -18.30
C GLN A 78 -7.59 4.16 -18.43
N HIS A 79 -6.33 4.34 -18.81
CA HIS A 79 -5.37 3.24 -18.89
C HIS A 79 -5.07 2.64 -17.52
N TYR A 80 -4.87 3.48 -16.50
CA TYR A 80 -4.69 3.04 -15.13
C TYR A 80 -5.88 2.20 -14.65
N LEU A 81 -7.11 2.72 -14.77
CA LEU A 81 -8.32 2.03 -14.36
C LEU A 81 -8.48 0.68 -15.08
N ARG A 82 -8.21 0.63 -16.39
CA ARG A 82 -8.29 -0.62 -17.16
C ARG A 82 -7.28 -1.65 -16.68
N ARG A 83 -6.02 -1.25 -16.47
CA ARG A 83 -4.98 -2.14 -15.95
C ARG A 83 -5.36 -2.67 -14.57
N SER A 84 -5.81 -1.81 -13.66
CA SER A 84 -6.22 -2.23 -12.32
C SER A 84 -7.41 -3.19 -12.30
N MET A 85 -8.27 -3.15 -13.33
CA MET A 85 -9.35 -4.13 -13.51
C MET A 85 -8.85 -5.52 -13.94
N ASP A 86 -7.62 -5.64 -14.42
CA ASP A 86 -7.00 -6.91 -14.79
C ASP A 86 -6.13 -7.49 -13.66
N ASP A 87 -6.00 -6.76 -12.54
CA ASP A 87 -5.25 -7.17 -11.35
C ASP A 87 -6.15 -7.90 -10.30
N GLY A 88 -5.63 -8.04 -9.08
CA GLY A 88 -6.30 -8.69 -7.96
C GLY A 88 -7.60 -8.01 -7.50
N PRO A 89 -8.44 -8.71 -6.70
CA PRO A 89 -9.79 -8.28 -6.35
C PRO A 89 -9.83 -6.89 -5.68
N ASP A 90 -8.87 -6.58 -4.82
CA ASP A 90 -8.82 -5.30 -4.13
C ASP A 90 -8.51 -4.13 -5.08
N LEU A 91 -7.64 -4.35 -6.07
CA LEU A 91 -7.33 -3.36 -7.10
C LEU A 91 -8.52 -3.14 -8.05
N ARG A 92 -9.26 -4.20 -8.40
CA ARG A 92 -10.50 -4.08 -9.19
C ARG A 92 -11.55 -3.26 -8.44
N LEU A 93 -11.74 -3.53 -7.14
CA LEU A 93 -12.64 -2.76 -6.29
C LEU A 93 -12.23 -1.28 -6.22
N GLN A 94 -10.94 -1.01 -6.02
CA GLN A 94 -10.42 0.35 -5.98
C GLN A 94 -10.63 1.07 -7.32
N ALA A 95 -10.39 0.38 -8.45
CA ALA A 95 -10.63 0.92 -9.79
C ALA A 95 -12.10 1.30 -9.99
N ILE A 96 -13.04 0.44 -9.61
CA ILE A 96 -14.48 0.74 -9.72
C ILE A 96 -14.89 1.92 -8.83
N LYS A 97 -14.40 1.97 -7.57
CA LYS A 97 -14.68 3.11 -6.68
C LYS A 97 -14.16 4.42 -7.27
N LEU A 98 -12.92 4.41 -7.76
CA LEU A 98 -12.28 5.59 -8.36
C LEU A 98 -12.97 6.02 -9.66
N ALA A 99 -13.34 5.07 -10.51
CA ALA A 99 -14.15 5.33 -11.71
C ALA A 99 -15.50 5.96 -11.36
N GLY A 100 -16.16 5.45 -10.31
CA GLY A 100 -17.42 5.98 -9.81
C GLY A 100 -17.30 7.36 -9.14
N GLN A 101 -16.15 7.70 -8.57
CA GLN A 101 -15.85 9.06 -8.08
C GLN A 101 -15.54 10.02 -9.23
N TRP A 102 -14.87 9.55 -10.28
CA TRP A 102 -14.57 10.37 -11.45
C TRP A 102 -15.84 10.78 -12.21
N GLY A 103 -16.84 9.91 -12.33
CA GLY A 103 -18.17 10.29 -12.85
C GLY A 103 -18.19 10.69 -14.33
N HIS A 104 -17.09 10.46 -15.06
CA HIS A 104 -16.98 10.83 -16.47
C HIS A 104 -17.52 9.72 -17.37
N GLN A 105 -18.25 10.08 -18.43
CA GLN A 105 -18.92 9.12 -19.35
C GLN A 105 -18.00 8.04 -19.91
N SER A 106 -16.70 8.32 -20.07
CA SER A 106 -15.71 7.36 -20.55
C SER A 106 -15.51 6.15 -19.64
N VAL A 107 -15.89 6.22 -18.36
CA VAL A 107 -15.76 5.09 -17.42
C VAL A 107 -16.94 4.14 -17.47
N LEU A 108 -18.05 4.48 -18.13
CA LEU A 108 -19.24 3.64 -18.19
C LEU A 108 -18.98 2.21 -18.71
N PRO A 109 -18.18 1.98 -19.77
CA PRO A 109 -17.86 0.62 -20.19
C PRO A 109 -17.14 -0.18 -19.11
N LEU A 110 -16.26 0.46 -18.33
CA LEU A 110 -15.52 -0.16 -17.24
C LEU A 110 -16.45 -0.48 -16.05
N LEU A 111 -17.37 0.42 -15.70
CA LEU A 111 -18.39 0.15 -14.68
C LEU A 111 -19.31 -1.00 -15.09
N ARG A 112 -19.72 -1.07 -16.37
CA ARG A 112 -20.51 -2.21 -16.89
C ARG A 112 -19.75 -3.53 -16.84
N ARG A 113 -18.44 -3.51 -17.06
CA ARG A 113 -17.58 -4.69 -16.84
C ARG A 113 -17.61 -5.13 -15.38
N GLY A 114 -17.51 -4.19 -14.44
CA GLY A 114 -17.57 -4.46 -13.00
C GLY A 114 -18.86 -5.11 -12.50
N LEU A 115 -20.00 -4.91 -13.18
CA LEU A 115 -21.25 -5.62 -12.87
C LEU A 115 -21.19 -7.14 -13.11
N HIS A 116 -20.20 -7.60 -13.87
CA HIS A 116 -20.00 -9.01 -14.21
C HIS A 116 -18.74 -9.58 -13.52
N ASP A 117 -18.23 -8.90 -12.49
CA ASP A 117 -17.07 -9.36 -11.73
C ASP A 117 -17.43 -10.55 -10.85
N SER A 118 -16.42 -11.36 -10.49
CA SER A 118 -16.60 -12.50 -9.58
C SER A 118 -16.67 -12.09 -8.11
N ASP A 119 -16.10 -10.94 -7.73
CA ASP A 119 -16.17 -10.39 -6.37
C ASP A 119 -17.45 -9.53 -6.22
N SER A 120 -18.32 -9.91 -5.28
CA SER A 120 -19.58 -9.21 -5.01
C SER A 120 -19.37 -7.74 -4.63
N ARG A 121 -18.27 -7.42 -3.94
CA ARG A 121 -17.94 -6.04 -3.53
C ARG A 121 -17.74 -5.14 -4.75
N VAL A 122 -17.16 -5.69 -5.82
CA VAL A 122 -16.92 -4.98 -7.08
C VAL A 122 -18.25 -4.73 -7.80
N VAL A 123 -19.13 -5.74 -7.83
CA VAL A 123 -20.46 -5.65 -8.43
C VAL A 123 -21.31 -4.58 -7.74
N GLU A 124 -21.36 -4.60 -6.40
CA GLU A 124 -22.10 -3.60 -5.61
C GLU A 124 -21.58 -2.17 -5.85
N ALA A 125 -20.25 -1.99 -5.82
CA ALA A 125 -19.64 -0.71 -6.09
C ALA A 125 -19.92 -0.20 -7.52
N ALA A 126 -19.94 -1.12 -8.51
CA ALA A 126 -20.24 -0.80 -9.89
C ALA A 126 -21.70 -0.38 -10.07
N ALA A 127 -22.64 -1.09 -9.45
CA ALA A 127 -24.07 -0.74 -9.46
C ALA A 127 -24.30 0.66 -8.90
N ALA A 128 -23.75 0.94 -7.70
CA ALA A 128 -23.85 2.25 -7.07
C ALA A 128 -23.22 3.38 -7.93
N ALA A 129 -22.12 3.10 -8.62
CA ALA A 129 -21.47 4.06 -9.51
C ALA A 129 -22.28 4.34 -10.79
N ILE A 130 -22.99 3.35 -11.33
CA ILE A 130 -23.84 3.49 -12.52
C ILE A 130 -25.10 4.29 -12.19
N GLU A 131 -25.70 4.11 -11.01
CA GLU A 131 -26.86 4.91 -10.58
C GLU A 131 -26.55 6.41 -10.62
N ARG A 132 -25.37 6.82 -10.13
CA ARG A 132 -24.92 8.22 -10.19
C ARG A 132 -24.81 8.77 -11.61
N HIS A 133 -24.46 7.94 -12.58
CA HIS A 133 -24.40 8.35 -13.99
C HIS A 133 -25.79 8.49 -14.61
N ARG A 134 -26.80 7.77 -14.13
CA ARG A 134 -28.18 7.86 -14.63
C ARG A 134 -28.85 9.17 -14.19
N SER A 135 -28.45 9.72 -13.05
CA SER A 135 -28.99 10.96 -12.49
C SER A 135 -28.38 12.25 -13.06
N GLY A 136 -27.42 12.15 -14.00
CA GLY A 136 -26.87 13.32 -14.67
C GLY A 136 -27.89 14.01 -15.60
N PRO A 137 -27.74 15.32 -15.89
CA PRO A 137 -28.63 16.00 -16.82
C PRO A 137 -28.61 15.25 -18.15
N SER A 138 -29.79 14.75 -18.55
CA SER A 138 -30.00 14.11 -19.85
C SER A 138 -29.43 15.04 -20.93
N PRO A 139 -28.60 14.55 -21.87
CA PRO A 139 -28.12 15.40 -22.95
C PRO A 139 -29.34 15.97 -23.66
N ASP A 140 -29.38 17.29 -23.76
CA ASP A 140 -30.36 18.02 -24.54
C ASP A 140 -30.40 17.37 -25.93
N LEU A 141 -31.51 16.72 -26.28
CA LEU A 141 -31.73 16.08 -27.57
C LEU A 141 -31.93 17.16 -28.65
N ALA A 142 -31.04 18.15 -28.69
CA ALA A 142 -30.89 19.07 -29.80
C ALA A 142 -30.16 18.34 -30.94
N GLN A 143 -30.77 17.28 -31.43
CA GLN A 143 -30.40 16.70 -32.72
C GLN A 143 -30.74 17.76 -33.76
N SER A 144 -29.73 18.53 -34.19
CA SER A 144 -29.85 19.36 -35.38
C SER A 144 -30.10 18.43 -36.56
N VAL A 145 -31.38 18.22 -36.86
CA VAL A 145 -31.85 17.51 -38.03
C VAL A 145 -31.17 18.19 -39.22
N ARG A 146 -30.22 17.48 -39.85
CA ARG A 146 -29.56 18.01 -41.04
C ARG A 146 -30.64 18.32 -42.07
N PRO A 147 -30.72 19.55 -42.60
CA PRO A 147 -31.72 19.87 -43.60
C PRO A 147 -31.54 18.94 -44.81
N PRO A 148 -32.64 18.52 -45.44
CA PRO A 148 -32.59 17.57 -46.54
C PRO A 148 -31.67 18.08 -47.65
N ARG A 149 -30.78 17.20 -48.12
CA ARG A 149 -29.85 17.50 -49.21
C ARG A 149 -30.67 17.77 -50.47
N ASN A 150 -30.70 19.02 -50.92
CA ASN A 150 -31.54 19.46 -52.02
C ASN A 150 -31.04 18.90 -53.36
N VAL A 151 -31.46 17.68 -53.69
CA VAL A 151 -31.14 16.96 -54.94
C VAL A 151 -31.92 17.49 -56.15
N ALA A 152 -32.87 18.41 -55.95
CA ALA A 152 -33.67 19.00 -57.03
C ALA A 152 -32.86 19.92 -57.96
N ARG A 153 -31.63 20.29 -57.61
CA ARG A 153 -30.71 21.10 -58.44
C ARG A 153 -29.72 20.28 -59.28
N MET A 154 -29.83 18.95 -59.30
CA MET A 154 -28.89 18.07 -60.01
C MET A 154 -29.43 17.52 -61.35
N ARG A 155 -30.47 18.12 -61.94
CA ARG A 155 -31.00 17.73 -63.25
C ARG A 155 -30.87 18.86 -64.25
#